data_AF-A0A948E6D7-F1
#
_entry.id   AF-A0A948E6D7-F1
#
_cell.length_a   1.000
_cell.length_b   1.000
_cell.length_c   1.000
_cell.angle_alpha   90.00
_cell.angle_beta   90.00
_cell.angle_gamma   90.00
#
_symmetry.space_group_name_H-M   'P 1'
#
loop_
_entity.id
_entity.type
_entity.pdbx_description
1 polymer ?
#
loop_
_entity_poly.entity_id
_entity_poly.type
_entity_poly.pdbx_seq_one_letter_code
_entity_poly.pdbx_strand_id
1 'polypeptide(L)'
;MRIALLLTILIFTGCKSRPTSTERRDSPFKKAFKSEAGSSESCKTPLVWYKDQDHDGWGDATSTKTSCAKPEGYVSQKGDCDDNDYRAFPNQKSYFSIPRKNGSFDFDCDGKQSVRLINRAYCKEKENGGGCALASGWDISASRKIPACGVPEQWAWNECRAEIIGETTVSASPLEILKAMKPVRKAYHCWKGKLTWKKRQLCR
;
A
#
# COMPACT_ATOMS: atom_id res chain seq x y z
N MET A 1 -35.76 54.67 -38.19
CA MET A 1 -36.97 53.86 -38.47
C MET A 1 -36.96 52.67 -37.53
N ARG A 2 -38.02 52.54 -36.72
CA ARG A 2 -38.28 51.43 -35.79
C ARG A 2 -38.97 50.31 -36.56
N ILE A 3 -38.59 49.05 -36.35
CA ILE A 3 -39.48 47.91 -36.58
C ILE A 3 -39.45 47.05 -35.31
N ALA A 4 -40.63 46.87 -34.76
CA ALA A 4 -40.99 46.08 -33.58
C ALA A 4 -41.73 44.79 -34.01
N LEU A 5 -42.12 43.97 -33.01
CA LEU A 5 -42.85 42.68 -33.01
C LEU A 5 -41.95 41.44 -33.04
N LEU A 6 -42.12 40.36 -32.25
CA LEU A 6 -43.08 39.87 -31.23
C LEU A 6 -42.31 38.78 -30.44
N LEU A 7 -42.15 38.81 -29.12
CA LEU A 7 -43.06 38.37 -28.04
C LEU A 7 -43.46 36.88 -28.07
N THR A 8 -42.79 36.05 -27.26
CA THR A 8 -43.40 34.92 -26.54
C THR A 8 -42.72 34.76 -25.18
N ILE A 9 -43.49 35.00 -24.12
CA ILE A 9 -43.11 34.88 -22.72
C ILE A 9 -43.54 33.49 -22.25
N LEU A 10 -42.61 32.65 -21.79
CA LEU A 10 -42.91 31.43 -21.05
C LEU A 10 -42.71 31.70 -19.56
N ILE A 11 -43.84 31.83 -18.86
CA ILE A 11 -43.95 31.97 -17.41
C ILE A 11 -43.69 30.59 -16.79
N PHE A 12 -42.58 30.40 -16.08
CA PHE A 12 -42.45 29.30 -15.12
C PHE A 12 -42.80 29.80 -13.72
N THR A 13 -43.98 29.37 -13.30
CA THR A 13 -44.59 29.47 -11.99
C THR A 13 -43.66 29.00 -10.87
N GLY A 14 -43.57 29.82 -9.82
CA GLY A 14 -42.83 29.55 -8.60
C GLY A 14 -43.32 28.29 -7.87
N CYS A 15 -42.35 27.55 -7.29
CA CYS A 15 -42.64 26.41 -6.44
C CYS A 15 -42.82 26.88 -4.99
N LYS A 16 -43.98 26.51 -4.42
CA LYS A 16 -44.51 26.87 -3.11
C LYS A 16 -43.68 26.30 -1.96
N SER A 17 -43.38 27.13 -0.96
CA SER A 17 -43.08 26.70 0.40
C SER A 17 -44.35 26.30 1.15
N ARG A 18 -44.38 25.15 1.84
CA ARG A 18 -45.32 24.86 2.95
C ARG A 18 -44.96 23.54 3.68
N PRO A 19 -45.45 23.30 4.90
CA PRO A 19 -44.95 23.85 6.17
C PRO A 19 -44.55 22.75 7.17
N THR A 20 -43.93 23.15 8.27
CA THR A 20 -43.76 22.36 9.49
C THR A 20 -45.05 22.28 10.32
N SER A 21 -45.18 21.18 11.09
CA SER A 21 -46.13 20.94 12.21
C SER A 21 -47.59 20.69 11.79
N THR A 22 -48.41 19.85 12.41
CA THR A 22 -48.36 18.85 13.51
C THR A 22 -49.74 18.20 13.47
N GLU A 23 -49.88 16.88 13.63
CA GLU A 23 -50.95 16.33 14.47
C GLU A 23 -50.76 14.83 14.75
N ARG A 24 -50.70 14.52 16.04
CA ARG A 24 -50.89 13.18 16.59
C ARG A 24 -52.29 12.69 16.21
N ARG A 25 -52.38 11.44 15.77
CA ARG A 25 -53.48 10.58 16.18
C ARG A 25 -52.89 9.37 16.87
N ASP A 26 -53.24 9.29 18.15
CA ASP A 26 -52.94 8.23 19.06
C ASP A 26 -53.43 6.90 18.49
N SER A 27 -52.49 6.00 18.26
CA SER A 27 -52.74 4.58 18.45
C SER A 27 -51.55 4.07 19.22
N PRO A 28 -51.71 3.61 20.48
CA PRO A 28 -50.61 2.98 21.17
C PRO A 28 -50.31 1.72 20.37
N PHE A 29 -49.22 1.75 19.60
CA PHE A 29 -48.62 0.54 19.09
C PHE A 29 -48.08 -0.20 20.32
N LYS A 30 -48.97 -0.87 21.05
CA LYS A 30 -48.63 -1.99 21.92
C LYS A 30 -48.10 -3.06 20.98
N LYS A 31 -46.86 -2.88 20.51
CA LYS A 31 -46.03 -4.04 20.23
C LYS A 31 -45.84 -4.64 21.60
N ALA A 32 -46.62 -5.68 21.87
CA ALA A 32 -46.45 -6.52 23.03
C ALA A 32 -44.95 -6.85 23.10
N PHE A 33 -44.25 -6.19 24.01
CA PHE A 33 -42.98 -6.67 24.49
C PHE A 33 -43.35 -7.92 25.25
N LYS A 34 -43.42 -9.04 24.52
CA LYS A 34 -43.44 -10.35 25.14
C LYS A 34 -42.06 -10.46 25.78
N SER A 35 -41.98 -10.01 27.02
CA SER A 35 -40.96 -10.42 27.97
C SER A 35 -41.19 -11.90 28.23
N GLU A 36 -40.84 -12.73 27.26
CA GLU A 36 -40.48 -14.10 27.57
C GLU A 36 -39.11 -13.96 28.22
N ALA A 37 -39.09 -14.13 29.54
CA ALA A 37 -37.89 -14.44 30.31
C ALA A 37 -37.34 -15.77 29.77
N GLY A 38 -36.69 -15.70 28.61
CA GLY A 38 -35.83 -16.74 28.09
C GLY A 38 -34.57 -16.68 28.92
N SER A 39 -34.35 -17.76 29.66
CA SER A 39 -33.10 -18.13 30.32
C SER A 39 -31.90 -17.54 29.61
N SER A 40 -30.92 -17.04 30.38
CA SER A 40 -29.57 -16.76 29.92
C SER A 40 -29.05 -17.91 29.04
N GLU A 41 -29.26 -17.82 27.73
CA GLU A 41 -28.69 -18.74 26.77
C GLU A 41 -27.26 -18.25 26.57
N SER A 42 -26.44 -18.56 27.58
CA SER A 42 -25.01 -18.76 27.49
C SER A 42 -24.71 -19.25 26.08
N CYS A 43 -23.96 -18.50 25.27
CA CYS A 43 -23.88 -18.83 23.86
C CYS A 43 -23.44 -20.28 23.69
N LYS A 44 -24.23 -21.00 22.89
CA LYS A 44 -24.08 -22.43 22.67
C LYS A 44 -22.66 -22.83 22.27
N THR A 45 -21.94 -21.93 21.60
CA THR A 45 -20.56 -22.11 21.16
C THR A 45 -19.82 -20.77 21.18
N PRO A 46 -19.08 -20.44 22.25
CA PRO A 46 -18.26 -19.23 22.25
C PRO A 46 -17.10 -19.37 21.25
N LEU A 47 -16.76 -18.27 20.59
CA LEU A 47 -15.65 -18.21 19.64
C LEU A 47 -14.36 -17.81 20.36
N VAL A 48 -13.23 -18.26 19.81
CA VAL A 48 -11.92 -17.75 20.21
C VAL A 48 -11.64 -16.49 19.40
N TRP A 49 -11.31 -15.42 20.10
CA TRP A 49 -10.90 -14.14 19.56
C TRP A 49 -9.43 -13.90 19.87
N TYR A 50 -8.72 -13.25 18.95
CA TYR A 50 -7.29 -12.97 19.00
C TYR A 50 -7.09 -11.46 19.14
N LYS A 51 -6.19 -11.04 20.04
CA LYS A 51 -5.91 -9.61 20.23
C LYS A 51 -5.28 -9.06 18.94
N ASP A 52 -5.75 -7.91 18.49
CA ASP A 52 -5.24 -7.20 17.32
C ASP A 52 -4.77 -5.82 17.78
N GLN A 53 -3.46 -5.72 18.06
CA GLN A 53 -2.88 -4.57 18.71
C GLN A 53 -2.46 -3.46 17.74
N ASP A 54 -2.06 -3.81 16.51
CA ASP A 54 -1.64 -2.84 15.49
C ASP A 54 -2.74 -2.54 14.45
N HIS A 55 -3.89 -3.19 14.57
CA HIS A 55 -5.11 -2.96 13.80
C HIS A 55 -5.02 -3.34 12.32
N ASP A 56 -4.29 -4.40 11.99
CA ASP A 56 -4.21 -4.93 10.63
C ASP A 56 -5.30 -5.97 10.28
N GLY A 57 -6.07 -6.40 11.27
CA GLY A 57 -7.18 -7.35 11.12
C GLY A 57 -6.80 -8.81 11.38
N TRP A 58 -5.55 -9.09 11.71
CA TRP A 58 -5.06 -10.36 12.23
C TRP A 58 -4.71 -10.19 13.70
N GLY A 59 -4.70 -11.30 14.45
CA GLY A 59 -4.37 -11.24 15.86
C GLY A 59 -3.40 -12.32 16.30
N ASP A 60 -2.74 -12.02 17.41
CA ASP A 60 -1.80 -12.90 18.09
C ASP A 60 -2.49 -14.17 18.59
N ALA A 61 -2.02 -15.31 18.09
CA ALA A 61 -2.51 -16.64 18.45
C ALA A 61 -2.26 -16.99 19.93
N THR A 62 -1.36 -16.29 20.62
CA THR A 62 -1.03 -16.47 22.04
C THR A 62 -1.88 -15.60 22.97
N SER A 63 -2.49 -14.52 22.45
CA SER A 63 -3.31 -13.57 23.20
C SER A 63 -4.78 -13.74 22.83
N THR A 64 -5.46 -14.68 23.52
CA THR A 64 -6.82 -15.09 23.16
C THR A 64 -7.87 -14.77 24.22
N LYS A 65 -9.12 -14.60 23.78
CA LYS A 65 -10.32 -14.55 24.63
C LYS A 65 -11.42 -15.40 24.05
N THR A 66 -12.06 -16.20 24.89
CA THR A 66 -13.23 -16.97 24.51
C THR A 66 -14.49 -16.18 24.86
N SER A 67 -15.27 -15.80 23.86
CA SER A 67 -16.47 -14.97 24.05
C SER A 67 -17.49 -15.18 22.93
N CYS A 68 -18.75 -14.96 23.28
CA CYS A 68 -19.88 -15.02 22.36
C CYS A 68 -19.90 -13.83 21.39
N ALA A 69 -19.62 -12.64 21.92
CA ALA A 69 -19.49 -11.41 21.14
C ALA A 69 -18.01 -11.01 21.02
N LYS A 70 -17.66 -10.32 19.93
CA LYS A 70 -16.31 -9.81 19.68
C LYS A 70 -15.88 -8.85 20.80
N PRO A 71 -14.84 -9.17 21.58
CA PRO A 71 -14.26 -8.22 22.53
C PRO A 71 -13.64 -7.03 21.79
N GLU A 72 -13.62 -5.85 22.42
CA GLU A 72 -12.94 -4.68 21.88
C GLU A 72 -11.43 -4.93 21.75
N GLY A 73 -10.86 -4.57 20.60
CA GLY A 73 -9.45 -4.82 20.28
C GLY A 73 -9.12 -6.27 19.93
N TYR A 74 -10.12 -7.09 19.59
CA TYR A 74 -9.91 -8.48 19.15
C TYR A 74 -10.55 -8.75 17.78
N VAL A 75 -9.99 -9.72 17.06
CA VAL A 75 -10.44 -10.21 15.75
C VAL A 75 -10.58 -11.73 15.76
N SER A 76 -11.31 -12.29 14.79
CA SER A 76 -11.48 -13.75 14.68
C SER A 76 -10.38 -14.42 13.85
N GLN A 77 -9.57 -13.64 13.13
CA GLN A 77 -8.48 -14.15 12.31
C GLN A 77 -7.21 -14.22 13.14
N LYS A 78 -6.46 -15.33 13.02
CA LYS A 78 -5.20 -15.55 13.71
C LYS A 78 -4.06 -15.66 12.72
N GLY A 79 -2.85 -15.41 13.18
CA GLY A 79 -1.64 -15.66 12.38
C GLY A 79 -0.77 -14.44 12.23
N ASP A 80 -1.07 -13.36 12.95
CA ASP A 80 -0.16 -12.25 13.09
C ASP A 80 1.17 -12.75 13.70
N CYS A 81 2.27 -12.41 13.04
CA CYS A 81 3.62 -12.76 13.47
C CYS A 81 4.33 -11.60 14.19
N ASP A 82 3.73 -10.41 14.25
CA ASP A 82 4.17 -9.23 14.99
C ASP A 82 3.08 -8.17 15.16
N ASP A 83 2.27 -8.35 16.21
CA ASP A 83 1.22 -7.46 16.76
C ASP A 83 1.62 -5.98 17.02
N ASN A 84 2.84 -5.57 16.65
CA ASN A 84 3.30 -4.18 16.75
C ASN A 84 3.61 -3.55 15.37
N ASP A 85 3.38 -4.26 14.27
CA ASP A 85 3.70 -3.82 12.91
C ASP A 85 2.61 -4.24 11.92
N TYR A 86 1.66 -3.34 11.69
CA TYR A 86 0.49 -3.52 10.81
C TYR A 86 0.78 -3.97 9.35
N ARG A 87 2.06 -4.01 8.98
CA ARG A 87 2.53 -4.48 7.67
C ARG A 87 2.72 -6.01 7.66
N ALA A 88 2.74 -6.65 8.82
CA ALA A 88 3.18 -8.02 9.05
C ALA A 88 2.01 -8.98 9.32
N PHE A 89 1.37 -9.46 8.25
CA PHE A 89 0.21 -10.33 8.36
C PHE A 89 0.19 -11.45 7.31
N PRO A 90 -0.52 -12.56 7.57
CA PRO A 90 -0.69 -13.64 6.62
C PRO A 90 -1.13 -13.17 5.22
N ASN A 91 -0.42 -13.63 4.19
CA ASN A 91 -0.67 -13.30 2.79
C ASN A 91 -0.38 -11.86 2.37
N GLN A 92 0.38 -11.08 3.15
CA GLN A 92 0.94 -9.81 2.69
C GLN A 92 1.58 -9.97 1.30
N LYS A 93 1.26 -9.08 0.36
CA LYS A 93 1.75 -9.14 -1.03
C LYS A 93 2.87 -8.15 -1.31
N SER A 94 3.10 -7.22 -0.40
CA SER A 94 4.15 -6.22 -0.49
C SER A 94 5.48 -6.79 -0.03
N TYR A 95 6.55 -6.40 -0.71
CA TYR A 95 7.92 -6.71 -0.30
C TYR A 95 8.62 -5.43 0.17
N PHE A 96 9.40 -5.55 1.23
CA PHE A 96 10.00 -4.40 1.91
C PHE A 96 11.53 -4.45 1.85
N SER A 97 12.17 -3.27 1.84
CA SER A 97 13.63 -3.13 1.80
C SER A 97 14.25 -2.83 3.18
N ILE A 98 13.40 -2.61 4.18
CA ILE A 98 13.78 -2.30 5.56
C ILE A 98 13.15 -3.38 6.44
N PRO A 99 13.92 -4.03 7.34
CA PRO A 99 13.39 -5.06 8.20
C PRO A 99 12.40 -4.46 9.23
N ARG A 100 11.60 -5.33 9.83
CA ARG A 100 10.81 -5.04 11.03
C ARG A 100 11.73 -4.65 12.19
N LYS A 101 11.14 -4.12 13.27
CA LYS A 101 11.89 -3.70 14.46
C LYS A 101 12.71 -4.84 15.08
N ASN A 102 12.21 -6.07 14.96
CA ASN A 102 12.90 -7.29 15.41
C ASN A 102 13.96 -7.83 14.43
N GLY A 103 14.18 -7.15 13.29
CA GLY A 103 15.15 -7.54 12.27
C GLY A 103 14.62 -8.49 11.19
N SER A 104 13.37 -8.95 11.30
CA SER A 104 12.76 -9.87 10.33
C SER A 104 12.28 -9.15 9.06
N PHE A 105 12.36 -9.83 7.94
CA PHE A 105 11.75 -9.52 6.64
C PHE A 105 10.61 -10.47 6.28
N ASP A 106 10.18 -11.31 7.22
CA ASP A 106 8.95 -12.08 7.09
C ASP A 106 7.77 -11.15 7.41
N PHE A 107 7.19 -10.54 6.38
CA PHE A 107 6.02 -9.66 6.48
C PHE A 107 4.72 -10.35 6.06
N ASP A 108 4.80 -11.50 5.40
CA ASP A 108 3.65 -12.32 5.02
C ASP A 108 3.37 -13.49 5.98
N CYS A 109 4.13 -13.55 7.08
CA CYS A 109 4.04 -14.51 8.16
C CYS A 109 4.07 -15.95 7.66
N ASP A 110 4.88 -16.21 6.63
CA ASP A 110 5.01 -17.52 5.98
C ASP A 110 6.24 -18.32 6.48
N GLY A 111 7.03 -17.72 7.38
CA GLY A 111 8.26 -18.30 7.93
C GLY A 111 9.50 -18.09 7.04
N LYS A 112 9.38 -17.37 5.92
CA LYS A 112 10.51 -17.02 5.06
C LYS A 112 10.79 -15.52 5.13
N GLN A 113 12.05 -15.18 4.90
CA GLN A 113 12.52 -13.82 4.85
C GLN A 113 12.45 -13.32 3.40
N SER A 114 11.61 -12.32 3.13
CA SER A 114 11.33 -11.81 1.79
C SER A 114 11.74 -10.34 1.65
N VAL A 115 12.83 -10.06 0.93
CA VAL A 115 13.40 -8.71 0.85
C VAL A 115 13.32 -8.15 -0.56
N ARG A 116 12.91 -6.88 -0.65
CA ARG A 116 12.96 -6.07 -1.87
C ARG A 116 14.25 -5.25 -1.94
N LEU A 117 15.11 -5.56 -2.90
CA LEU A 117 16.31 -4.79 -3.20
C LEU A 117 16.10 -3.93 -4.43
N ILE A 118 16.45 -2.66 -4.32
CA ILE A 118 16.40 -1.70 -5.42
C ILE A 118 17.83 -1.26 -5.72
N ASN A 119 18.39 -1.76 -6.82
CA ASN A 119 19.72 -1.38 -7.28
C ASN A 119 19.61 -0.39 -8.43
N ARG A 120 20.35 0.72 -8.35
CA ARG A 120 20.59 1.60 -9.50
C ARG A 120 21.77 1.05 -10.30
N ALA A 121 21.61 1.02 -11.61
CA ALA A 121 22.50 0.45 -12.60
C ALA A 121 22.39 1.24 -13.92
N TYR A 122 23.12 0.84 -14.95
CA TYR A 122 22.88 1.33 -16.32
C TYR A 122 22.20 0.27 -17.19
N CYS A 123 21.54 0.74 -18.25
CA CYS A 123 20.88 -0.12 -19.22
C CYS A 123 21.88 -0.80 -20.15
N LYS A 124 21.82 -2.13 -20.27
CA LYS A 124 22.48 -2.84 -21.38
C LYS A 124 21.59 -2.77 -22.61
N GLU A 125 22.12 -2.32 -23.74
CA GLU A 125 21.46 -2.52 -25.02
C GLU A 125 21.55 -4.01 -25.40
N LYS A 126 20.42 -4.71 -25.43
CA LYS A 126 20.26 -6.01 -26.08
C LYS A 126 18.88 -6.06 -26.75
N GLU A 127 18.79 -6.79 -27.86
CA GLU A 127 17.60 -6.88 -28.74
C GLU A 127 16.35 -7.50 -28.11
N ASN A 128 16.42 -8.02 -26.87
CA ASN A 128 15.28 -8.65 -26.17
C ASN A 128 15.07 -8.09 -24.75
N GLY A 129 14.94 -6.77 -24.62
CA GLY A 129 14.57 -6.14 -23.33
C GLY A 129 15.73 -6.02 -22.35
N GLY A 130 16.70 -5.16 -22.69
CA GLY A 130 17.91 -4.84 -21.94
C GLY A 130 17.86 -5.00 -20.42
N GLY A 131 18.82 -5.76 -19.87
CA GLY A 131 18.99 -5.92 -18.43
C GLY A 131 19.85 -4.82 -17.79
N CYS A 132 19.78 -4.70 -16.46
CA CYS A 132 20.67 -3.81 -15.72
C CYS A 132 22.10 -4.38 -15.64
N ALA A 133 23.10 -3.53 -15.83
CA ALA A 133 24.51 -3.85 -15.60
C ALA A 133 24.99 -3.24 -14.28
N LEU A 134 25.66 -4.03 -13.44
CA LEU A 134 26.04 -3.68 -12.06
C LEU A 134 27.11 -2.58 -11.90
N ALA A 135 27.64 -2.00 -12.98
CA ALA A 135 28.56 -0.87 -12.82
C ALA A 135 27.75 0.43 -12.83
N SER A 136 27.41 0.99 -11.66
CA SER A 136 26.98 2.38 -11.59
C SER A 136 28.03 3.24 -12.29
N GLY A 137 27.70 3.75 -13.48
CA GLY A 137 28.66 4.40 -14.35
C GLY A 137 27.91 5.21 -15.38
N TRP A 138 28.46 6.39 -15.65
CA TRP A 138 27.96 7.30 -16.66
C TRP A 138 27.82 6.60 -18.01
N ASP A 139 26.74 6.87 -18.75
CA ASP A 139 26.66 6.51 -20.16
C ASP A 139 27.60 7.37 -20.98
N ILE A 140 28.87 6.99 -21.02
CA ILE A 140 29.83 7.63 -21.91
C ILE A 140 29.75 7.04 -23.33
N SER A 141 28.76 6.20 -23.67
CA SER A 141 28.70 5.58 -25.00
C SER A 141 28.45 6.60 -26.12
N ALA A 142 27.73 7.69 -25.83
CA ALA A 142 27.42 8.72 -26.81
C ALA A 142 28.57 9.72 -27.06
N SER A 143 29.41 10.00 -26.06
CA SER A 143 30.41 11.08 -26.12
C SER A 143 31.84 10.65 -25.72
N ARG A 144 32.01 9.47 -25.11
CA ARG A 144 33.26 8.91 -24.55
C ARG A 144 34.07 9.87 -23.67
N LYS A 145 33.47 10.98 -23.23
CA LYS A 145 34.13 12.04 -22.46
C LYS A 145 33.16 12.57 -21.42
N ILE A 146 33.64 12.73 -20.20
CA ILE A 146 32.99 13.55 -19.18
C ILE A 146 33.19 15.01 -19.62
N PRO A 147 32.13 15.81 -19.85
CA PRO A 147 32.29 17.21 -20.26
C PRO A 147 33.09 18.01 -19.24
N ALA A 148 33.89 18.97 -19.72
CA ALA A 148 34.57 19.92 -18.85
C ALA A 148 33.56 20.77 -18.05
N CYS A 149 33.94 21.17 -16.84
CA CYS A 149 33.11 22.03 -15.98
C CYS A 149 32.65 23.28 -16.75
N GLY A 150 31.35 23.58 -16.70
CA GLY A 150 30.77 24.81 -17.25
C GLY A 150 30.30 24.77 -18.72
N VAL A 151 30.58 23.69 -19.47
CA VAL A 151 30.18 23.59 -20.88
C VAL A 151 28.73 23.08 -21.00
N PRO A 152 27.85 23.76 -21.77
CA PRO A 152 26.52 23.24 -22.08
C PRO A 152 26.60 22.14 -23.14
N GLU A 153 26.22 20.92 -22.79
CA GLU A 153 26.09 19.79 -23.73
C GLU A 153 24.75 19.05 -23.57
N GLN A 154 24.39 18.23 -24.56
CA GLN A 154 23.26 17.30 -24.47
C GLN A 154 23.69 16.08 -23.65
N TRP A 155 23.08 15.87 -22.49
CA TRP A 155 23.37 14.74 -21.62
C TRP A 155 22.44 13.59 -21.98
N ALA A 156 23.00 12.48 -22.46
CA ALA A 156 22.28 11.21 -22.46
C ALA A 156 22.39 10.61 -21.05
N TRP A 157 21.26 10.19 -20.47
CA TRP A 157 21.25 9.36 -19.27
C TRP A 157 20.61 8.01 -19.59
N ASN A 158 21.17 6.94 -19.02
CA ASN A 158 20.75 5.55 -19.25
C ASN A 158 20.54 4.80 -17.93
N GLU A 159 19.70 5.33 -17.04
CA GLU A 159 19.51 4.68 -15.75
C GLU A 159 18.69 3.39 -15.88
N CYS A 160 19.13 2.37 -15.17
CA CYS A 160 18.42 1.13 -14.96
C CYS A 160 18.14 0.95 -13.47
N ARG A 161 16.90 0.59 -13.11
CA ARG A 161 16.55 0.14 -11.77
C ARG A 161 16.27 -1.35 -11.84
N ALA A 162 17.08 -2.12 -11.12
CA ALA A 162 16.79 -3.52 -10.88
C ALA A 162 16.02 -3.61 -9.58
N GLU A 163 14.80 -4.14 -9.66
CA GLU A 163 14.05 -4.60 -8.51
C GLU A 163 14.23 -6.10 -8.38
N ILE A 164 14.78 -6.52 -7.25
CA ILE A 164 15.04 -7.93 -6.95
C ILE A 164 14.27 -8.28 -5.70
N ILE A 165 13.39 -9.26 -5.80
CA ILE A 165 12.85 -9.93 -4.62
C ILE A 165 13.72 -11.16 -4.39
N GLY A 166 14.31 -11.24 -3.20
CA GLY A 166 15.02 -12.42 -2.76
C GLY A 166 14.37 -13.02 -1.53
N GLU A 167 14.45 -14.34 -1.45
CA GLU A 167 13.90 -15.12 -0.34
C GLU A 167 15.00 -15.96 0.30
N THR A 168 14.87 -16.19 1.60
CA THR A 168 15.67 -17.17 2.35
C THR A 168 14.91 -17.68 3.56
N THR A 169 15.23 -18.89 4.02
CA THR A 169 14.71 -19.45 5.27
C THR A 169 15.65 -19.19 6.45
N VAL A 170 16.78 -18.51 6.23
CA VAL A 170 17.72 -18.14 7.29
C VAL A 170 17.08 -17.07 8.16
N SER A 171 16.82 -17.40 9.42
CA SER A 171 16.43 -16.44 10.45
C SER A 171 17.67 -16.03 11.24
N ALA A 172 18.25 -14.88 10.90
CA ALA A 172 19.50 -14.38 11.46
C ALA A 172 19.47 -12.84 11.48
N SER A 173 20.61 -12.19 11.72
CA SER A 173 20.66 -10.73 11.63
C SER A 173 20.26 -10.25 10.22
N PRO A 174 19.75 -9.01 10.07
CA PRO A 174 19.38 -8.48 8.76
C PRO A 174 20.49 -8.60 7.71
N LEU A 175 21.75 -8.39 8.11
CA LEU A 175 22.89 -8.50 7.21
C LEU A 175 23.16 -9.95 6.75
N GLU A 176 22.95 -10.93 7.62
CA GLU A 176 23.09 -12.35 7.29
C GLU A 176 21.94 -12.82 6.39
N ILE A 177 20.72 -12.35 6.63
CA ILE A 177 19.57 -12.56 5.75
C ILE A 177 19.92 -12.07 4.35
N LEU A 178 20.38 -10.82 4.23
CA LEU A 178 20.77 -10.21 2.95
C LEU A 178 21.86 -11.00 2.21
N LYS A 179 22.82 -11.60 2.94
CA LYS A 179 23.87 -12.45 2.35
C LYS A 179 23.37 -13.82 1.90
N ALA A 180 22.37 -14.37 2.58
CA ALA A 180 21.81 -15.69 2.29
C ALA A 180 20.68 -15.69 1.25
N MET A 181 20.16 -14.51 0.89
CA MET A 181 19.06 -14.35 -0.06
C MET A 181 19.35 -14.94 -1.43
N LYS A 182 18.37 -15.66 -1.97
CA LYS A 182 18.36 -16.13 -3.36
C LYS A 182 17.32 -15.34 -4.16
N PRO A 183 17.65 -14.79 -5.34
CA PRO A 183 16.69 -14.05 -6.15
C PRO A 183 15.55 -14.95 -6.65
N VAL A 184 14.30 -14.58 -6.36
CA VAL A 184 13.09 -15.30 -6.83
C VAL A 184 12.34 -14.52 -7.90
N ARG A 185 12.40 -13.19 -7.86
CA ARG A 185 11.83 -12.31 -8.90
C ARG A 185 12.80 -11.20 -9.24
N LYS A 186 12.90 -10.88 -10.52
CA LYS A 186 13.73 -9.78 -11.04
C LYS A 186 12.92 -8.98 -12.03
N ALA A 187 12.83 -7.67 -11.81
CA ALA A 187 12.30 -6.73 -12.76
C ALA A 187 13.37 -5.68 -13.06
N TYR A 188 13.51 -5.32 -14.32
CA TYR A 188 14.45 -4.28 -14.76
C TYR A 188 13.64 -3.18 -15.43
N HIS A 189 13.89 -1.96 -15.00
CA HIS A 189 13.28 -0.77 -15.60
C HIS A 189 14.39 0.11 -16.13
N CYS A 190 14.33 0.36 -17.43
CA CYS A 190 15.33 1.12 -18.15
C CYS A 190 14.72 2.43 -18.61
N TRP A 191 15.40 3.54 -18.30
CA TRP A 191 15.04 4.85 -18.79
C TRP A 191 16.21 5.41 -19.58
N LYS A 192 15.89 5.92 -20.78
CA LYS A 192 16.84 6.62 -21.64
C LYS A 192 16.26 7.97 -22.03
N GLY A 193 17.07 9.01 -21.96
CA GLY A 193 16.64 10.35 -22.33
C GLY A 193 17.79 11.28 -22.63
N LYS A 194 17.49 12.36 -23.35
CA LYS A 194 18.41 13.48 -23.56
C LYS A 194 17.96 14.65 -22.71
N LEU A 195 18.84 15.13 -21.84
CA LEU A 195 18.64 16.27 -20.97
C LEU A 195 19.64 17.36 -21.36
N THR A 196 19.16 18.54 -21.72
CA THR A 196 20.04 19.70 -21.93
C THR A 196 20.18 20.44 -20.59
N TRP A 197 21.28 20.22 -19.86
CA TRP A 197 21.53 20.84 -18.55
C TRP A 197 22.93 21.46 -18.48
N LYS A 198 23.07 22.55 -17.71
CA LYS A 198 24.36 23.05 -17.20
C LYS A 198 24.54 22.54 -15.77
N LYS A 199 25.21 21.41 -15.57
CA LYS A 199 25.41 20.86 -14.21
C LYS A 199 26.56 21.62 -13.50
N ARG A 200 26.22 22.58 -12.63
CA ARG A 200 27.19 23.36 -11.82
C ARG A 200 27.98 22.53 -10.78
N GLN A 201 27.64 21.25 -10.58
CA GLN A 201 28.19 20.41 -9.49
C GLN A 201 29.53 19.71 -9.79
N LEU A 202 30.03 19.70 -11.03
CA LEU A 202 31.36 19.17 -11.36
C LEU A 202 32.49 20.21 -11.15
N CYS A 203 32.12 21.40 -10.67
CA CYS A 203 33.03 22.50 -10.39
C CYS A 203 33.26 22.57 -8.88
N ARG A 204 34.06 21.65 -8.35
CA ARG A 204 34.67 21.77 -7.03
C ARG A 204 36.14 21.40 -7.16
#